data_AF-A0A6C0JQH1-F1
#
_entry.id   AF-A0A6C0JQH1-F1
#
_cell.length_a   1.000
_cell.length_b   1.000
_cell.length_c   1.000
_cell.angle_alpha   90.00
_cell.angle_beta   90.00
_cell.angle_gamma   90.00
#
_symmetry.space_group_name_H-M   'P 1'
#
loop_
_entity.id
_entity.type
_entity.pdbx_description
1 polymer ?
#
loop_
_entity_poly.entity_id
_entity_poly.type
_entity_poly.pdbx_seq_one_letter_code
_entity_poly.pdbx_strand_id
1 'polypeptide(L)'
;MSTYKCISNFGQGAANALVNNPLTYCLEQTLDSEFMHGSIAETIGGANGKHCQAFMAQYCANDWNEVCEHASKNRSTLYPNNLQKCGTGSDVECKDLTAGEILIQNTATRKYLVEMGGLCNIKYEPFDPTVAASPLVAFWEGGCTTQGDGGCTPVYAVDPKRIDNDPVMNKILAKPIIAWSLLVNIYNTAKRKNKLNELKGTRIYRFFMSTPFQNYIKQMSLIPCILSQSKCGCN
;
A
#
# COMPACT_ATOMS: atom_id res chain seq x y z
N MET A 1 13.87 -56.94 -11.48
CA MET A 1 12.85 -55.87 -11.56
C MET A 1 13.23 -54.80 -10.56
N SER A 2 13.61 -53.60 -11.03
CA SER A 2 14.03 -52.51 -10.15
C SER A 2 12.79 -51.74 -9.70
N THR A 3 12.45 -51.82 -8.40
CA THR A 3 11.41 -51.00 -7.77
C THR A 3 11.93 -49.58 -7.62
N TYR A 4 11.58 -48.70 -8.56
CA TYR A 4 11.75 -47.26 -8.39
C TYR A 4 10.77 -46.79 -7.30
N LYS A 5 11.28 -46.40 -6.14
CA LYS A 5 10.48 -45.69 -5.13
C LYS A 5 10.23 -44.27 -5.62
N CYS A 6 8.98 -43.88 -5.81
CA CYS A 6 8.63 -42.48 -6.02
C CYS A 6 9.02 -41.69 -4.76
N ILE A 7 9.94 -40.74 -4.95
CA ILE A 7 10.27 -39.73 -3.97
C ILE A 7 9.17 -38.65 -4.01
N SER A 8 7.93 -39.00 -3.68
CA SER A 8 6.80 -38.04 -3.69
C SER A 8 6.81 -37.13 -2.46
N ASN A 9 7.53 -37.52 -1.41
CA ASN A 9 7.47 -36.89 -0.09
C ASN A 9 8.80 -36.27 0.37
N PHE A 10 9.83 -36.22 -0.49
CA PHE A 10 11.07 -35.51 -0.15
C PHE A 10 10.85 -34.01 -0.34
N GLY A 11 11.23 -33.22 0.66
CA GLY A 11 11.09 -31.76 0.62
C GLY A 11 9.70 -31.21 0.93
N GLN A 12 8.69 -32.04 1.26
CA GLN A 12 7.36 -31.53 1.69
C GLN A 12 7.43 -30.66 2.96
N GLY A 13 8.40 -30.95 3.85
CA GLY A 13 8.71 -30.10 5.00
C GLY A 13 9.54 -28.85 4.64
N ALA A 14 10.32 -28.90 3.55
CA ALA A 14 11.11 -27.76 3.11
C ALA A 14 10.21 -26.64 2.60
N ALA A 15 9.13 -26.94 1.87
CA ALA A 15 8.17 -25.94 1.39
C ALA A 15 7.46 -25.18 2.54
N ASN A 16 7.28 -25.83 3.70
CA ASN A 16 6.62 -25.27 4.88
C ASN A 16 7.61 -24.85 5.99
N ALA A 17 8.90 -24.77 5.67
CA ALA A 17 9.89 -24.33 6.64
C ALA A 17 9.57 -22.91 7.10
N LEU A 18 9.79 -22.61 8.40
CA LEU A 18 9.53 -21.28 8.96
C LEU A 18 10.29 -20.18 8.22
N VAL A 19 11.46 -20.51 7.68
CA VAL A 19 12.29 -19.62 6.85
C VAL A 19 11.61 -19.26 5.52
N ASN A 20 10.63 -20.02 5.03
CA ASN A 20 9.93 -19.68 3.80
C ASN A 20 8.70 -18.79 4.05
N ASN A 21 8.44 -18.41 5.31
CA ASN A 21 7.35 -17.49 5.63
C ASN A 21 7.77 -16.07 5.23
N PRO A 22 7.05 -15.36 4.33
CA PRO A 22 7.42 -14.01 3.92
C PRO A 22 7.59 -13.01 5.07
N LEU A 23 6.98 -13.27 6.24
CA LEU A 23 7.22 -12.46 7.43
C LEU A 23 8.70 -12.45 7.87
N THR A 24 9.44 -13.55 7.71
CA THR A 24 10.87 -13.58 8.05
C THR A 24 11.68 -12.70 7.10
N TYR A 25 11.33 -12.70 5.80
CA TYR A 25 11.96 -11.86 4.79
C TYR A 25 11.70 -10.36 5.00
N CYS A 26 10.52 -10.00 5.55
CA CYS A 26 10.06 -8.61 5.58
C CYS A 26 10.19 -7.91 6.93
N LEU A 27 10.44 -8.65 8.02
CA LEU A 27 10.64 -8.08 9.36
C LEU A 27 12.12 -7.95 9.73
N GLU A 28 12.97 -8.80 9.14
CA GLU A 28 14.41 -8.83 9.44
C GLU A 28 15.19 -7.80 8.61
N GLN A 29 16.37 -7.42 9.12
CA GLN A 29 17.30 -6.59 8.36
C GLN A 29 17.96 -7.42 7.25
N THR A 30 18.46 -6.75 6.21
CA THR A 30 18.94 -7.39 4.99
C THR A 30 20.01 -8.45 5.22
N LEU A 31 20.90 -8.29 6.22
CA LEU A 31 21.94 -9.27 6.53
C LEU A 31 21.38 -10.61 7.05
N ASP A 32 20.37 -10.57 7.91
CA ASP A 32 19.73 -11.79 8.42
C ASP A 32 18.94 -12.47 7.29
N SER A 33 18.24 -11.67 6.48
CA SER A 33 17.53 -12.16 5.29
C SER A 33 18.47 -12.76 4.24
N GLU A 34 19.65 -12.19 4.02
CA GLU A 34 20.67 -12.72 3.10
C GLU A 34 21.25 -14.05 3.59
N PHE A 35 21.48 -14.19 4.90
CA PHE A 35 21.95 -15.44 5.47
C PHE A 35 20.90 -16.55 5.35
N MET A 36 19.62 -16.20 5.52
CA MET A 36 18.51 -17.16 5.56
C MET A 36 17.93 -17.49 4.17
N HIS A 37 18.03 -16.57 3.21
CA HIS A 37 17.37 -16.68 1.90
C HIS A 37 18.33 -16.52 0.71
N GLY A 38 19.63 -16.32 0.95
CA GLY A 38 20.65 -16.23 -0.10
C GLY A 38 20.54 -14.96 -0.95
N SER A 39 21.11 -14.99 -2.16
CA SER A 39 21.23 -13.80 -3.02
C SER A 39 19.89 -13.25 -3.53
N ILE A 40 18.80 -14.02 -3.46
CA ILE A 40 17.46 -13.51 -3.82
C ILE A 40 16.90 -12.57 -2.74
N ALA A 41 17.46 -12.59 -1.52
CA ALA A 41 17.08 -11.71 -0.43
C ALA A 41 17.29 -10.23 -0.77
N GLU A 42 18.23 -9.89 -1.65
CA GLU A 42 18.44 -8.50 -2.09
C GLU A 42 17.33 -8.03 -3.05
N THR A 43 16.80 -8.95 -3.86
CA THR A 43 15.79 -8.65 -4.89
C THR A 43 14.36 -8.72 -4.35
N ILE A 44 14.12 -9.61 -3.38
CA ILE A 44 12.79 -9.97 -2.86
C ILE A 44 12.67 -9.68 -1.36
N GLY A 45 13.76 -9.91 -0.63
CA GLY A 45 13.86 -9.75 0.81
C GLY A 45 14.21 -8.33 1.22
N GLY A 46 14.01 -8.07 2.51
CA GLY A 46 14.16 -6.76 3.11
C GLY A 46 12.84 -6.00 3.17
N ALA A 47 12.59 -5.39 4.32
CA ALA A 47 11.39 -4.62 4.63
C ALA A 47 11.00 -3.56 3.58
N ASN A 48 11.96 -3.15 2.73
CA ASN A 48 11.78 -2.09 1.73
C ASN A 48 11.56 -2.62 0.30
N GLY A 49 11.70 -3.92 0.06
CA GLY A 49 11.45 -4.52 -1.26
C GLY A 49 9.99 -4.38 -1.69
N LYS A 50 9.73 -4.25 -2.99
CA LYS A 50 8.36 -4.11 -3.53
C LYS A 50 7.47 -5.28 -3.09
N HIS A 51 7.99 -6.51 -3.13
CA HIS A 51 7.28 -7.71 -2.72
C HIS A 51 6.97 -7.70 -1.22
N CYS A 52 7.92 -7.30 -0.38
CA CYS A 52 7.69 -7.14 1.06
C CYS A 52 6.69 -6.04 1.40
N GLN A 53 6.80 -4.87 0.78
CA GLN A 53 5.84 -3.78 0.99
C GLN A 53 4.43 -4.19 0.52
N ALA A 54 4.31 -4.90 -0.61
CA ALA A 54 3.03 -5.41 -1.11
C ALA A 54 2.44 -6.48 -0.19
N PHE A 55 3.26 -7.46 0.25
CA PHE A 55 2.87 -8.53 1.14
C PHE A 55 2.43 -7.97 2.50
N MET A 56 3.28 -7.19 3.16
CA MET A 56 3.01 -6.62 4.48
C MET A 56 1.78 -5.71 4.47
N ALA A 57 1.60 -4.91 3.42
CA ALA A 57 0.40 -4.10 3.27
C ALA A 57 -0.86 -4.96 3.16
N GLN A 58 -0.83 -6.07 2.42
CA GLN A 58 -1.97 -6.98 2.31
C GLN A 58 -2.24 -7.71 3.62
N TYR A 59 -1.18 -8.23 4.25
CA TYR A 59 -1.23 -8.92 5.53
C TYR A 59 -1.87 -8.03 6.61
N CYS A 60 -1.37 -6.81 6.77
CA CYS A 60 -1.86 -5.85 7.76
C CYS A 60 -3.21 -5.23 7.39
N ALA A 61 -3.61 -5.23 6.11
CA ALA A 61 -4.92 -4.78 5.68
C ALA A 61 -6.01 -5.81 6.05
N ASN A 62 -5.68 -7.10 5.94
CA ASN A 62 -6.56 -8.20 6.30
C ASN A 62 -6.75 -8.28 7.82
N ASP A 63 -5.65 -8.25 8.58
CA ASP A 63 -5.68 -8.28 10.04
C ASP A 63 -4.52 -7.47 10.64
N TRP A 64 -4.85 -6.48 11.45
CA TRP A 64 -3.85 -5.66 12.14
C TRP A 64 -3.52 -6.28 13.50
N ASN A 65 -2.44 -7.04 13.55
CA ASN A 65 -1.99 -7.74 14.77
C ASN A 65 -0.66 -7.19 15.32
N GLU A 66 -0.08 -7.88 16.31
CA GLU A 66 1.15 -7.45 17.00
C GLU A 66 2.35 -7.30 16.05
N VAL A 67 2.40 -8.10 14.97
CA VAL A 67 3.45 -7.99 13.96
C VAL A 67 3.35 -6.66 13.22
N CYS A 68 2.15 -6.28 12.78
CA CYS A 68 1.89 -4.99 12.15
C CYS A 68 2.15 -3.83 13.11
N GLU A 69 1.79 -4.00 14.38
CA GLU A 69 2.04 -2.99 15.41
C GLU A 69 3.54 -2.78 15.65
N HIS A 70 4.32 -3.86 15.72
CA HIS A 70 5.78 -3.80 15.83
C HIS A 70 6.42 -3.14 14.62
N ALA A 71 6.09 -3.61 13.40
CA ALA A 71 6.62 -3.08 12.16
C ALA A 71 6.27 -1.58 11.96
N SER A 72 5.07 -1.15 12.40
CA SER A 72 4.64 0.26 12.33
C SER A 72 5.47 1.22 13.19
N LYS A 73 6.26 0.71 14.14
CA LYS A 73 7.13 1.51 15.02
C LYS A 73 8.54 1.70 14.44
N ASN A 74 8.83 1.13 13.27
CA ASN A 74 10.12 1.32 12.62
C ASN A 74 10.32 2.80 12.24
N ARG A 75 11.38 3.42 12.78
CA ARG A 75 11.71 4.84 12.61
C ARG A 75 12.74 5.12 11.52
N SER A 76 13.20 4.10 10.81
CA SER A 76 14.15 4.27 9.72
C SER A 76 13.55 5.11 8.60
N THR A 77 14.28 6.12 8.14
CA THR A 77 13.92 6.99 7.00
C THR A 77 14.80 6.74 5.78
N LEU A 78 15.69 5.76 5.85
CA LEU A 78 16.81 5.56 4.91
C LEU A 78 16.40 5.00 3.54
N TYR A 79 15.13 4.65 3.30
CA TYR A 79 14.75 3.90 2.11
C TYR A 79 13.42 4.35 1.50
N PRO A 80 13.33 4.42 0.15
CA PRO A 80 12.13 4.89 -0.55
C PRO A 80 10.98 3.86 -0.52
N ASN A 81 9.73 4.35 -0.58
CA ASN A 81 8.57 3.51 -0.88
C ASN A 81 8.66 3.04 -2.35
N ASN A 82 8.69 1.72 -2.56
CA ASN A 82 8.82 1.09 -3.88
C ASN A 82 7.47 0.57 -4.40
N LEU A 83 6.41 0.65 -3.60
CA LEU A 83 5.06 0.22 -3.99
C LEU A 83 4.30 1.33 -4.73
N GLN A 84 4.54 2.60 -4.40
CA GLN A 84 3.97 3.76 -5.07
C GLN A 84 5.08 4.67 -5.58
N LYS A 85 4.92 5.25 -6.78
CA LYS A 85 5.89 6.22 -7.31
C LYS A 85 5.91 7.46 -6.41
N CYS A 86 7.01 7.66 -5.69
CA CYS A 86 7.33 8.93 -5.04
C CYS A 86 8.24 9.70 -6.00
N GLY A 87 7.65 10.25 -7.06
CA GLY A 87 8.34 10.46 -8.34
C GLY A 87 8.55 11.90 -8.77
N THR A 88 7.94 12.88 -8.11
CA THR A 88 8.10 14.28 -8.46
C THR A 88 8.45 15.11 -7.23
N GLY A 89 9.28 16.15 -7.39
CA GLY A 89 9.73 17.04 -6.30
C GLY A 89 8.59 17.77 -5.55
N SER A 90 7.35 17.57 -5.97
CA SER A 90 6.08 18.02 -5.37
C SER A 90 5.33 16.95 -4.59
N ASP A 91 5.76 15.68 -4.59
CA ASP A 91 5.10 14.58 -3.88
C ASP A 91 5.45 14.64 -2.39
N VAL A 92 4.77 15.52 -1.67
CA VAL A 92 4.89 15.71 -0.21
C VAL A 92 4.56 14.43 0.58
N GLU A 93 3.89 13.46 -0.04
CA GLU A 93 3.28 12.31 0.66
C GLU A 93 4.19 11.15 0.98
N CYS A 94 5.39 11.08 0.39
CA CYS A 94 6.39 10.07 0.77
C CYS A 94 7.62 10.67 1.44
N LYS A 95 7.75 12.00 1.43
CA LYS A 95 8.95 12.68 1.92
C LYS A 95 8.97 12.63 3.45
N ASP A 96 10.08 12.17 4.01
CA ASP A 96 10.32 12.10 5.46
C ASP A 96 9.41 11.13 6.24
N LEU A 97 8.73 10.20 5.55
CA LEU A 97 8.05 9.10 6.23
C LEU A 97 9.04 8.04 6.70
N THR A 98 8.80 7.48 7.88
CA THR A 98 9.56 6.31 8.34
C THR A 98 9.04 5.04 7.66
N ALA A 99 9.84 3.96 7.67
CA ALA A 99 9.42 2.66 7.15
C ALA A 99 8.10 2.17 7.79
N GLY A 100 7.91 2.41 9.10
CA GLY A 100 6.67 2.10 9.78
C GLY A 100 5.48 2.95 9.32
N GLU A 101 5.71 4.22 8.97
CA GLU A 101 4.68 5.11 8.43
C GLU A 101 4.32 4.74 6.98
N ILE A 102 5.31 4.35 6.16
CA ILE A 102 5.10 3.78 4.83
C ILE A 102 4.26 2.50 4.91
N LEU A 103 4.50 1.64 5.90
CA LEU A 103 3.66 0.46 6.13
C LEU A 103 2.21 0.85 6.42
N ILE A 104 1.98 1.84 7.31
CA ILE A 104 0.63 2.33 7.61
C ILE A 104 -0.06 2.88 6.35
N GLN A 105 0.67 3.70 5.57
CA GLN A 105 0.18 4.28 4.31
C GLN A 105 -0.21 3.17 3.31
N ASN A 106 0.69 2.24 3.03
CA ASN A 106 0.46 1.12 2.10
C ASN A 106 -0.66 0.19 2.57
N THR A 107 -0.76 -0.04 3.89
CA THR A 107 -1.87 -0.81 4.48
C THR A 107 -3.20 -0.12 4.25
N ALA A 108 -3.27 1.19 4.49
CA ALA A 108 -4.49 1.96 4.31
C ALA A 108 -4.93 2.04 2.84
N THR A 109 -4.00 2.22 1.91
CA THR A 109 -4.30 2.26 0.47
C THR A 109 -4.80 0.91 -0.05
N ARG A 110 -4.49 -0.21 0.61
CA ARG A 110 -5.15 -1.49 0.31
C ARG A 110 -6.49 -1.63 1.02
N LYS A 111 -6.51 -1.39 2.34
CA LYS A 111 -7.65 -1.67 3.21
C LYS A 111 -8.91 -0.88 2.84
N TYR A 112 -8.74 0.38 2.43
CA TYR A 112 -9.86 1.27 2.12
C TYR A 112 -10.17 1.37 0.62
N LEU A 113 -9.46 0.61 -0.22
CA LEU A 113 -9.71 0.59 -1.67
C LEU A 113 -11.02 -0.14 -1.95
N VAL A 114 -11.95 0.55 -2.61
CA VAL A 114 -13.20 -0.03 -3.06
C VAL A 114 -13.07 -0.54 -4.49
N GLU A 115 -12.51 0.30 -5.35
CA GLU A 115 -12.40 0.04 -6.78
C GLU A 115 -11.22 0.84 -7.34
N MET A 116 -10.63 0.30 -8.42
CA MET A 116 -9.63 1.00 -9.21
C MET A 116 -10.29 1.44 -10.53
N GLY A 117 -10.36 2.75 -10.75
CA GLY A 117 -10.81 3.31 -12.02
C GLY A 117 -9.69 3.34 -13.06
N GLY A 118 -10.07 3.39 -14.34
CA GLY A 118 -9.16 3.40 -15.47
C GLY A 118 -8.88 1.99 -16.03
N LEU A 119 -7.90 1.89 -16.92
CA LEU A 119 -7.45 0.63 -17.50
C LEU A 119 -6.42 -0.02 -16.58
N CYS A 120 -6.85 -0.54 -15.43
CA CYS A 120 -5.94 -1.12 -14.44
C CYS A 120 -6.20 -2.59 -14.24
N ASN A 121 -5.12 -3.35 -14.30
CA ASN A 121 -5.14 -4.78 -14.06
C ASN A 121 -4.38 -5.08 -12.78
N ILE A 122 -4.91 -6.01 -12.01
CA ILE A 122 -4.19 -6.56 -10.88
C ILE A 122 -3.21 -7.61 -11.40
N LYS A 123 -1.93 -7.41 -11.10
CA LYS A 123 -0.88 -8.38 -11.39
C LYS A 123 -0.61 -9.20 -10.15
N TYR A 124 -0.50 -10.52 -10.32
CA TYR A 124 -0.12 -11.46 -9.28
C TYR A 124 1.24 -12.04 -9.60
N GLU A 125 2.14 -12.02 -8.62
CA GLU A 125 3.47 -12.63 -8.70
C GLU A 125 3.71 -13.46 -7.44
N PRO A 126 4.43 -14.59 -7.51
CA PRO A 126 4.90 -15.25 -6.30
C PRO A 126 5.78 -14.29 -5.50
N PHE A 127 5.62 -14.28 -4.18
CA PHE A 127 6.49 -13.49 -3.29
C PHE A 127 7.95 -13.91 -3.50
N ASP A 128 8.22 -15.21 -3.42
CA ASP A 128 9.51 -15.85 -3.72
C ASP A 128 9.32 -16.85 -4.88
N PRO A 129 9.87 -16.60 -6.08
CA PRO A 129 9.72 -17.47 -7.24
C PRO A 129 10.53 -18.77 -7.11
N THR A 130 11.42 -18.88 -6.13
CA THR A 130 12.22 -20.09 -5.87
C THR A 130 11.52 -21.07 -4.92
N VAL A 131 10.48 -20.61 -4.20
CA VAL A 131 9.68 -21.43 -3.29
C VAL A 131 8.34 -21.76 -3.94
N ALA A 132 8.13 -23.03 -4.29
CA ALA A 132 6.91 -23.48 -4.97
C ALA A 132 5.60 -23.20 -4.19
N ALA A 133 5.69 -23.12 -2.86
CA ALA A 133 4.56 -22.81 -1.96
C ALA A 133 4.45 -21.32 -1.58
N SER A 134 5.22 -20.44 -2.25
CA SER A 134 5.24 -19.03 -1.90
C SER A 134 3.88 -18.37 -2.17
N PRO A 135 3.36 -17.54 -1.24
CA PRO A 135 2.11 -16.85 -1.47
C PRO A 135 2.23 -15.83 -2.61
N LEU A 136 1.12 -15.59 -3.29
CA LEU A 136 1.06 -14.55 -4.32
C LEU A 136 0.95 -13.16 -3.67
N VAL A 137 1.75 -12.22 -4.15
CA VAL A 137 1.58 -10.79 -3.93
C VAL A 137 0.87 -10.16 -5.11
N ALA A 138 -0.04 -9.24 -4.82
CA ALA A 138 -0.86 -8.58 -5.84
C ALA A 138 -0.58 -7.08 -5.87
N PHE A 139 -0.40 -6.46 -7.03
CA PHE A 139 -0.29 -5.00 -7.16
C PHE A 139 -0.99 -4.51 -8.41
N TRP A 140 -1.44 -3.26 -8.38
CA TRP A 140 -2.12 -2.63 -9.51
C TRP A 140 -1.11 -2.13 -10.53
N GLU A 141 -1.34 -2.47 -11.79
CA GLU A 141 -0.55 -2.00 -12.93
C GLU A 141 -1.48 -1.28 -13.92
N GLY A 142 -1.08 -0.08 -14.32
CA GLY A 142 -1.79 0.69 -15.35
C GLY A 142 -1.51 0.07 -16.71
N GLY A 143 -2.55 -0.07 -17.53
CA GLY A 143 -2.43 -0.50 -18.91
C GLY A 143 -1.70 0.58 -19.73
N CYS A 144 -0.72 0.15 -20.54
CA CYS A 144 -0.09 1.04 -21.51
C CYS A 144 -1.07 1.30 -22.67
N THR A 145 -1.61 2.51 -22.75
CA THR A 145 -2.17 3.04 -24.02
C THR A 145 -1.09 3.83 -24.74
N THR A 146 -1.09 3.79 -26.08
CA THR A 146 -0.18 4.58 -26.95
C THR A 146 -0.38 6.10 -26.84
N GLN A 147 -1.36 6.53 -26.06
CA GLN A 147 -1.62 7.90 -25.62
C GLN A 147 -1.45 7.88 -24.09
N GLY A 148 -0.52 8.68 -23.57
CA GLY A 148 0.11 8.51 -22.26
C GLY A 148 -0.82 8.20 -21.07
N ASP A 149 -0.26 7.42 -20.13
CA ASP A 149 -0.77 7.15 -18.78
C ASP A 149 -2.30 7.15 -18.65
N GLY A 150 -2.94 6.06 -19.09
CA GLY A 150 -4.25 5.63 -18.58
C GLY A 150 -4.13 5.25 -17.10
N GLY A 151 -3.84 6.24 -16.25
CA GLY A 151 -3.39 6.04 -14.87
C GLY A 151 -4.46 5.44 -13.98
N CYS A 152 -4.03 4.53 -13.10
CA CYS A 152 -4.89 3.95 -12.09
C CYS A 152 -5.41 5.02 -11.14
N THR A 153 -6.73 5.18 -11.10
CA THR A 153 -7.38 6.15 -10.23
C THR A 153 -8.10 5.41 -9.10
N PRO A 154 -7.51 5.33 -7.90
CA PRO A 154 -8.12 4.61 -6.80
C PRO A 154 -9.34 5.35 -6.26
N VAL A 155 -10.36 4.59 -5.88
CA VAL A 155 -11.53 5.09 -5.16
C VAL A 155 -11.53 4.50 -3.76
N TYR A 156 -11.41 5.37 -2.76
CA TYR A 156 -11.38 4.96 -1.36
C TYR A 156 -12.69 5.26 -0.66
N ALA A 157 -13.12 4.35 0.22
CA ALA A 157 -14.24 4.55 1.13
C ALA A 157 -14.01 3.82 2.45
N VAL A 158 -14.78 4.21 3.46
CA VAL A 158 -14.70 3.63 4.81
C VAL A 158 -16.08 3.21 5.29
N ASP A 159 -16.13 2.20 6.15
CA ASP A 159 -17.35 1.81 6.85
C ASP A 159 -17.52 2.65 8.13
N PRO A 160 -18.55 3.52 8.23
CA PRO A 160 -18.77 4.38 9.39
C PRO A 160 -18.88 3.61 10.72
N LYS A 161 -19.34 2.35 10.69
CA LYS A 161 -19.58 1.56 11.91
C LYS A 161 -18.30 1.02 12.53
N ARG A 162 -17.26 0.82 11.74
CA ARG A 162 -16.01 0.15 12.17
C ARG A 162 -14.81 1.10 12.20
N ILE A 163 -14.89 2.21 11.48
CA ILE A 163 -13.73 3.08 11.23
C ILE A 163 -13.10 3.68 12.49
N ASP A 164 -13.88 3.99 13.52
CA ASP A 164 -13.36 4.57 14.76
C ASP A 164 -12.56 3.57 15.61
N ASN A 165 -12.83 2.27 15.42
CA ASN A 165 -12.08 1.19 16.07
C ASN A 165 -10.94 0.68 15.18
N ASP A 166 -10.75 1.22 13.97
CA ASP A 166 -9.71 0.77 13.06
C ASP A 166 -8.34 1.33 13.50
N PRO A 167 -7.38 0.47 13.89
CA PRO A 167 -6.06 0.92 14.33
C PRO A 167 -5.31 1.69 13.24
N VAL A 168 -5.50 1.33 11.96
CA VAL A 168 -4.84 1.99 10.83
C VAL A 168 -5.37 3.41 10.67
N MET A 169 -6.70 3.58 10.67
CA MET A 169 -7.28 4.92 10.57
C MET A 169 -6.93 5.77 11.78
N ASN A 170 -6.93 5.18 12.97
CA ASN A 170 -6.57 5.90 14.20
C ASN A 170 -5.12 6.44 14.16
N LYS A 171 -4.18 5.67 13.61
CA LYS A 171 -2.79 6.12 13.39
C LYS A 171 -2.71 7.24 12.34
N ILE A 172 -3.44 7.12 11.24
CA ILE A 172 -3.52 8.16 10.19
C ILE A 172 -4.12 9.45 10.75
N LEU A 173 -5.22 9.39 11.50
CA LEU A 173 -5.85 10.58 12.08
C LEU A 173 -4.98 11.23 13.16
N ALA A 174 -4.09 10.48 13.82
CA ALA A 174 -3.11 11.01 14.76
C ALA A 174 -1.96 11.75 14.05
N LYS A 175 -1.53 11.28 12.87
CA LYS A 175 -0.53 11.93 12.02
C LYS A 175 -0.99 11.97 10.55
N PRO A 176 -1.87 12.92 10.17
CA PRO A 176 -2.53 12.93 8.85
C PRO A 176 -1.59 12.99 7.64
N ILE A 177 -0.36 13.50 7.80
CA ILE A 177 0.64 13.55 6.74
C ILE A 177 1.05 12.16 6.23
N ILE A 178 0.84 11.08 7.01
CA ILE A 178 1.09 9.69 6.58
C ILE A 178 0.27 9.34 5.34
N ALA A 179 -0.96 9.83 5.23
CA ALA A 179 -1.88 9.41 4.17
C ALA A 179 -2.85 10.54 3.76
N TRP A 180 -2.31 11.73 3.50
CA TRP A 180 -3.14 12.92 3.25
C TRP A 180 -4.02 12.77 2.01
N SER A 181 -3.48 12.34 0.86
CA SER A 181 -4.24 12.07 -0.38
C SER A 181 -5.35 11.06 -0.15
N LEU A 182 -5.10 10.01 0.63
CA LEU A 182 -6.10 9.01 0.96
C LEU A 182 -7.26 9.64 1.72
N LEU A 183 -7.01 10.48 2.72
CA LEU A 183 -8.05 11.22 3.45
C LEU A 183 -8.84 12.15 2.53
N VAL A 184 -8.16 12.86 1.64
CA VAL A 184 -8.79 13.76 0.64
C VAL A 184 -9.65 12.96 -0.35
N ASN A 185 -9.17 11.82 -0.84
CA ASN A 185 -9.90 10.96 -1.75
C ASN A 185 -11.11 10.32 -1.07
N ILE A 186 -10.99 9.84 0.18
CA ILE A 186 -12.14 9.37 0.97
C ILE A 186 -13.19 10.47 1.10
N TYR A 187 -12.79 11.70 1.46
CA TYR A 187 -13.72 12.83 1.56
C TYR A 187 -14.42 13.12 0.22
N ASN A 188 -13.65 13.22 -0.87
CA ASN A 188 -14.18 13.50 -2.20
C ASN A 188 -15.10 12.38 -2.70
N THR A 189 -14.78 11.12 -2.41
CA THR A 189 -15.62 9.97 -2.73
C THR A 189 -16.92 9.98 -1.91
N ALA A 190 -16.84 10.25 -0.61
CA ALA A 190 -18.02 10.40 0.24
C ALA A 190 -18.92 11.56 -0.21
N LYS A 191 -18.33 12.69 -0.65
CA LYS A 191 -19.09 13.82 -1.20
C LYS A 191 -19.74 13.48 -2.54
N ARG A 192 -19.00 12.89 -3.49
CA ARG A 192 -19.52 12.48 -4.82
C ARG A 192 -20.64 11.45 -4.71
N LYS A 193 -20.52 10.50 -3.79
CA LYS A 193 -21.53 9.43 -3.57
C LYS A 193 -22.63 9.85 -2.59
N ASN A 194 -22.69 11.12 -2.15
CA ASN A 194 -23.63 11.65 -1.15
C ASN A 194 -23.65 10.90 0.20
N LYS A 195 -22.54 10.23 0.56
CA LYS A 195 -22.37 9.44 1.79
C LYS A 195 -21.70 10.19 2.94
N LEU A 196 -21.34 11.46 2.75
CA LEU A 196 -20.64 12.23 3.78
C LEU A 196 -21.44 12.33 5.09
N ASN A 197 -22.77 12.37 5.00
CA ASN A 197 -23.66 12.38 6.17
C ASN A 197 -23.62 11.06 6.97
N GLU A 198 -23.32 9.93 6.32
CA GLU A 198 -23.22 8.63 6.99
C GLU A 198 -22.01 8.56 7.93
N LEU A 199 -21.00 9.40 7.70
CA LEU A 199 -19.82 9.50 8.55
C LEU A 199 -20.05 10.37 9.80
N LYS A 200 -21.20 11.06 9.93
CA LYS A 200 -21.47 11.92 11.09
C LYS A 200 -21.32 11.14 12.39
N GLY A 201 -20.62 11.77 13.35
CA GLY A 201 -20.32 11.18 14.65
C GLY A 201 -18.94 10.52 14.73
N THR A 202 -18.40 10.03 13.60
CA THR A 202 -17.09 9.38 13.54
C THR A 202 -15.92 10.36 13.74
N ARG A 203 -14.76 9.85 14.15
CA ARG A 203 -13.50 10.62 14.27
C ARG A 203 -13.06 11.18 12.92
N ILE A 204 -13.18 10.39 11.85
CA ILE A 204 -12.80 10.83 10.50
C ILE A 204 -13.70 11.98 10.01
N TYR A 205 -15.00 11.97 10.33
CA TYR A 205 -15.87 13.11 10.03
C TYR A 205 -15.47 14.36 10.79
N ARG A 206 -15.15 14.25 12.09
CA ARG A 206 -14.65 15.39 12.88
C ARG A 206 -13.37 15.97 12.27
N PHE A 207 -12.47 15.10 11.81
CA PHE A 207 -11.27 15.51 11.08
C PHE A 207 -11.63 16.24 9.77
N PHE A 208 -12.55 15.71 8.96
CA PHE A 208 -13.00 16.39 7.76
C PHE A 208 -13.63 17.75 8.03
N MET A 209 -14.34 17.93 9.14
CA MET A 209 -14.92 19.21 9.53
C MET A 209 -13.92 20.17 10.21
N SER A 210 -12.69 19.73 10.45
CA SER A 210 -11.67 20.58 11.07
C SER A 210 -11.25 21.72 10.15
N THR A 211 -10.92 22.88 10.74
CA THR A 211 -10.47 24.06 10.01
C THR A 211 -9.27 23.78 9.08
N PRO A 212 -8.20 23.05 9.50
CA PRO A 212 -7.08 22.75 8.63
C PRO A 212 -7.47 21.98 7.36
N PHE A 213 -8.29 20.94 7.51
CA PHE A 213 -8.74 20.13 6.38
C PHE A 213 -9.66 20.92 5.44
N GLN A 214 -10.61 21.67 5.99
CA GLN A 214 -11.52 22.49 5.19
C GLN A 214 -10.79 23.61 4.44
N ASN A 215 -9.77 24.23 5.04
CA ASN A 215 -8.94 25.22 4.37
C ASN A 215 -8.17 24.61 3.19
N TYR A 216 -7.61 23.41 3.37
CA TYR A 216 -6.93 22.69 2.29
C TYR A 216 -7.88 22.37 1.12
N ILE A 217 -9.07 21.83 1.39
CA ILE A 217 -10.07 21.53 0.36
C ILE A 217 -10.51 22.81 -0.38
N LYS A 218 -10.68 23.94 0.33
CA LYS A 218 -11.00 25.23 -0.30
C LYS A 218 -9.85 25.73 -1.19
N GLN A 219 -8.60 25.59 -0.76
CA GLN A 219 -7.46 25.99 -1.57
C GLN A 219 -7.35 25.15 -2.85
N MET A 220 -7.59 23.83 -2.75
CA MET A 220 -7.63 22.96 -3.93
C MET A 220 -8.76 23.32 -4.90
N SER A 221 -9.94 23.70 -4.40
CA SER A 221 -11.07 24.08 -5.26
C SER A 221 -10.94 25.48 -5.86
N LEU A 222 -10.06 26.32 -5.30
CA LEU A 222 -9.73 27.65 -5.81
C LEU A 222 -8.64 27.65 -6.88
N ILE A 223 -7.96 26.52 -7.15
CA ILE A 223 -7.08 26.38 -8.32
C ILE A 223 -8.00 26.31 -9.54
N PRO A 224 -8.16 27.39 -10.31
CA PRO A 224 -9.03 27.38 -11.46
C PRO A 224 -8.38 26.51 -12.54
N CYS A 225 -9.19 26.12 -13.50
CA CYS A 225 -8.87 25.39 -14.72
C CYS A 225 -7.86 26.12 -15.65
N ILE A 226 -6.77 26.70 -15.11
CA ILE A 226 -5.73 27.44 -15.84
C ILE A 226 -4.77 26.47 -16.55
N LEU A 227 -4.80 25.18 -16.24
CA LEU A 227 -4.07 24.15 -16.98
C LEU A 227 -4.89 23.49 -18.11
N SER A 228 -6.12 23.93 -18.39
CA SER A 228 -6.88 23.44 -19.56
C SER A 228 -6.66 24.24 -20.85
N GLN A 229 -5.73 25.21 -20.86
CA GLN A 229 -5.41 26.02 -22.04
C GLN A 229 -3.96 25.89 -22.54
N SER A 230 -3.29 24.75 -22.34
CA SER A 230 -2.22 24.38 -23.27
C SER A 230 -2.86 23.86 -24.54
N LYS A 231 -3.17 24.79 -25.45
CA LYS A 231 -3.31 24.50 -26.88
C LYS A 231 -2.15 23.58 -27.29
N CYS A 232 -2.44 22.30 -27.55
CA CYS A 232 -1.58 21.45 -28.36
C CYS A 232 -1.52 22.06 -29.76
N GLY A 233 -0.55 22.95 -29.97
CA GLY A 233 -0.14 23.38 -31.29
C GLY A 233 0.69 22.27 -31.92
N CYS A 234 0.10 21.58 -32.90
CA CYS A 234 0.83 20.74 -33.84
C CYS A 234 1.52 21.65 -34.86
N ASN A 235 2.85 21.63 -34.89
CA ASN A 235 3.62 21.84 -36.12
C ASN A 235 4.20 20.49 -36.51
#